data_AF-X0YP98-F1
#
_entry.id   AF-X0YP98-F1
#
_cell.length_a   1.000
_cell.length_b   1.000
_cell.length_c   1.000
_cell.angle_alpha   90.00
_cell.angle_beta   90.00
_cell.angle_gamma   90.00
#
_symmetry.space_group_name_H-M   'P 1'
#
loop_
_entity.id
_entity.type
_entity.pdbx_description
1 polymer ?
#
loop_
_entity_poly.entity_id
_entity_poly.type
_entity_poly.pdbx_seq_one_letter_code
_entity_poly.pdbx_strand_id
1 'polypeptide(L)' 'MAETNTHLIKAKQIHQKVIVFDGHCDTILEVMNHKRTLEKKSTTGHLDIPRMKEGGIDVQFFA' A
#
# COMPACT_ATOMS: atom_id res chain seq x y z
N MET A 1 -14.48 -19.41 -13.53
CA MET A 1 -13.34 -18.61 -14.06
C MET A 1 -13.78 -17.27 -14.63
N ALA A 2 -14.83 -17.20 -15.46
CA ALA A 2 -15.34 -15.93 -16.00
C ALA A 2 -15.88 -14.98 -14.91
N GLU A 3 -16.70 -15.47 -13.96
CA GLU A 3 -17.28 -14.64 -12.89
C GLU A 3 -16.23 -14.08 -11.91
N THR A 4 -15.23 -14.88 -11.56
CA THR A 4 -14.10 -14.45 -10.69
C THR A 4 -13.37 -13.25 -11.30
N ASN A 5 -13.18 -13.25 -12.62
CA ASN A 5 -12.56 -12.11 -13.32
C ASN A 5 -13.44 -10.86 -13.25
N THR A 6 -14.76 -10.99 -13.32
CA THR A 6 -15.69 -9.85 -13.19
C THR A 6 -15.59 -9.19 -11.81
N HIS A 7 -15.56 -9.99 -10.73
CA HIS A 7 -15.45 -9.45 -9.38
C HIS A 7 -14.11 -8.75 -9.13
N LEU A 8 -13.00 -9.32 -9.63
CA LEU A 8 -11.68 -8.71 -9.52
C LEU A 8 -11.59 -7.38 -10.29
N ILE A 9 -12.15 -7.32 -11.50
CA ILE A 9 -12.22 -6.09 -12.30
C ILE A 9 -13.02 -5.03 -11.54
N LYS A 10 -14.20 -5.39 -11.02
CA LYS A 10 -15.06 -4.47 -10.28
C LYS A 10 -14.39 -3.96 -9.00
N ALA A 11 -13.74 -4.84 -8.24
CA ALA A 11 -13.01 -4.47 -7.04
C ALA A 11 -11.90 -3.46 -7.35
N LYS A 12 -11.10 -3.73 -8.39
CA LYS A 12 -10.05 -2.81 -8.84
C LYS A 12 -10.60 -1.46 -9.30
N GLN A 13 -11.73 -1.45 -10.01
CA GLN A 13 -12.40 -0.21 -10.43
C GLN A 13 -12.92 0.62 -9.25
N ILE A 14 -13.45 -0.01 -8.22
CA ILE A 14 -13.88 0.69 -6.99
C ILE A 14 -12.66 1.24 -6.28
N HIS A 15 -11.63 0.41 -6.08
CA HIS A 15 -10.38 0.78 -5.41
C HIS A 15 -9.72 2.00 -6.05
N GLN A 16 -9.66 2.05 -7.38
CA GLN A 16 -9.07 3.17 -8.13
C GLN A 16 -9.89 4.47 -8.09
N LYS A 17 -11.12 4.45 -7.59
CA LYS A 17 -12.02 5.62 -7.52
C LYS A 17 -12.18 6.19 -6.11
N VAL A 18 -11.75 5.45 -5.09
CA VAL A 18 -11.89 5.85 -3.69
C VAL A 18 -10.56 6.37 -3.16
N ILE A 19 -10.61 7.14 -2.08
CA ILE A 19 -9.41 7.48 -1.30
C ILE A 19 -9.23 6.37 -0.26
N VAL A 20 -8.06 5.74 -0.27
CA VAL A 20 -7.71 4.67 0.66
C VAL A 20 -6.88 5.24 1.79
N PHE A 21 -7.42 5.10 3.00
CA PHE A 21 -6.77 5.48 4.25
C PHE A 21 -6.36 4.22 5.00
N ASP A 22 -5.06 4.01 5.19
CA ASP A 22 -4.56 3.02 6.14
C ASP A 22 -4.39 3.68 7.51
N GLY A 23 -5.16 3.20 8.49
CA GLY A 23 -5.27 3.78 9.82
C GLY A 23 -4.10 3.46 10.76
N HIS A 24 -3.24 2.49 10.45
CA HIS A 24 -2.14 2.13 11.34
C HIS A 24 -1.04 1.32 10.65
N CYS A 25 0.19 1.84 10.66
CA CYS A 25 1.36 1.13 10.14
C CYS A 25 2.64 1.44 10.94
N ASP A 26 3.31 0.39 11.40
CA ASP A 26 4.56 0.48 12.16
C ASP A 26 5.82 0.62 11.30
N THR A 27 5.69 0.69 9.97
CA THR A 27 6.86 0.73 9.06
C THR A 27 7.80 1.91 9.37
N ILE A 28 7.27 3.00 9.95
CA ILE A 28 8.07 4.16 10.32
C ILE A 28 9.18 3.82 11.33
N LEU A 29 8.98 2.81 12.19
CA LEU A 29 9.96 2.42 13.21
C LEU A 29 11.26 1.92 12.58
N GLU A 30 11.19 1.15 11.49
CA GLU A 30 12.41 0.69 10.80
C GLU A 30 13.12 1.84 10.07
N VAL A 31 12.36 2.81 9.56
CA VAL A 31 12.90 4.01 8.90
C VAL A 31 13.60 4.91 9.92
N MET A 32 12.99 5.15 11.08
CA MET A 32 13.57 5.91 12.18
C MET A 32 14.84 5.27 12.74
N ASN A 33 14.92 3.94 12.74
CA ASN A 33 16.12 3.20 13.13
C ASN A 33 17.16 3.08 12.00
N HIS A 34 17.01 3.82 10.90
CA HIS A 34 17.91 3.82 9.75
C HIS A 34 18.13 2.44 9.10
N LYS A 35 17.20 1.49 9.29
CA LYS A 35 17.31 0.13 8.72
C LYS A 35 16.90 0.09 7.25
N ARG A 36 16.06 1.04 6.81
CA ARG A 36 15.53 1.13 5.45
C ARG A 36 15.02 2.53 5.13
N THR A 37 14.72 2.77 3.85
CA THR A 37 14.02 3.97 3.39
C THR A 37 12.64 3.62 2.84
N LEU A 38 11.78 4.63 2.68
CA LEU A 38 10.47 4.50 2.01
C LEU A 38 10.55 4.85 0.51
N GLU A 39 11.64 5.48 0.06
CA GLU A 39 11.75 6.04 -1.29
C GLU A 39 11.83 4.96 -2.39
N LYS A 40 12.38 3.79 -2.04
CA LYS A 40 12.66 2.69 -2.96
C LYS A 40 11.94 1.43 -2.50
N LYS A 41 11.63 0.56 -3.46
CA LYS A 41 11.03 -0.75 -3.18
C LYS A 41 12.06 -1.60 -2.45
N SER A 42 11.79 -1.90 -1.18
CA SER A 42 12.72 -2.68 -0.35
C SER A 42 12.45 -4.19 -0.50
N THR A 43 13.50 -4.99 -0.35
CA THR A 43 13.39 -6.45 -0.19
C THR A 43 12.87 -6.87 1.19
N THR A 44 12.89 -5.96 2.16
CA THR A 44 12.37 -6.15 3.51
C THR A 44 11.11 -5.32 3.76
N GLY A 45 10.36 -5.63 4.82
CA GLY A 45 9.11 -5.00 5.28
C GLY A 45 7.98 -4.86 4.25
N HIS A 46 6.84 -4.32 4.67
CA HIS A 46 5.59 -4.41 3.90
C HIS A 46 5.20 -3.14 3.14
N LEU A 47 5.68 -1.97 3.58
CA LEU A 47 5.30 -0.68 3.02
C LEU A 47 6.53 0.08 2.50
N ASP A 48 6.38 0.69 1.34
CA ASP A 48 7.23 1.76 0.81
C ASP A 48 6.41 2.59 -0.19
N ILE A 49 6.90 3.76 -0.56
CA ILE A 49 6.19 4.67 -1.47
C ILE A 49 5.88 4.00 -2.83
N PRO A 50 6.78 3.21 -3.44
CA PRO A 50 6.44 2.44 -4.64
C PRO A 50 5.27 1.47 -4.43
N ARG A 51 5.26 0.68 -3.33
CA ARG A 51 4.15 -0.23 -3.00
C ARG A 51 2.85 0.53 -2.68
N MET A 52 2.92 1.69 -2.03
CA MET A 52 1.74 2.52 -1.79
C MET A 52 1.10 2.98 -3.10
N LYS A 53 1.92 3.42 -4.08
CA LYS A 53 1.44 3.81 -5.42
C LYS A 53 0.89 2.63 -6.21
N GLU A 54 1.56 1.48 -6.16
CA GLU A 54 1.13 0.25 -6.85
C GLU A 54 -0.17 -0.31 -6.24
N GLY A 55 -0.28 -0.29 -4.92
CA GLY A 55 -1.39 -0.79 -4.14
C GLY A 55 -2.54 0.20 -3.96
N GLY A 56 -2.38 1.46 -4.36
CA GLY A 56 -3.40 2.51 -4.21
C GLY A 56 -3.70 2.85 -2.74
N ILE A 57 -2.67 3.12 -1.94
CA ILE A 57 -2.80 3.71 -0.59
C ILE A 57 -2.53 5.21 -0.73
N ASP A 58 -3.54 6.04 -0.50
CA ASP A 58 -3.45 7.49 -0.68
C ASP A 58 -3.00 8.21 0.60
N VAL A 59 -3.44 7.72 1.75
CA VAL A 59 -3.14 8.30 3.05
C VAL A 59 -2.72 7.20 4.02
N GLN A 60 -1.58 7.41 4.68
CA GLN A 60 -1.01 6.50 5.65
C GLN A 60 -0.88 7.18 7.00
N PHE A 61 -1.44 6.57 8.04
CA PHE A 61 -1.12 6.89 9.41
C PHE A 61 -0.02 5.96 9.90
N PHE A 62 1.07 6.56 10.37
CA PHE A 62 2.16 5.85 11.03
C PHE A 62 1.95 5.88 12.55
N ALA A 63 2.23 4.76 13.19
CA ALA A 63 2.15 4.61 14.65
C ALA A 63 3.27 5.37 15.38
#